data_AF-A0A1I6RQ11-F1
#
_entry.id   AF-A0A1I6RQ11-F1
#
_cell.length_a   1.000
_cell.length_b   1.000
_cell.length_c   1.000
_cell.angle_alpha   90.00
_cell.angle_beta   90.00
_cell.angle_gamma   90.00
#
_symmetry.space_group_name_H-M   'P 1'
#
loop_
_entity.id
_entity.type
_entity.pdbx_description
1 polymer ?
#
loop_
_entity_poly.entity_id
_entity_poly.type
_entity_poly.pdbx_seq_one_letter_code
_entity_poly.pdbx_strand_id
1 'polypeptide(L)'
;MVSLLLVALISAALCAHAGLVGVVYYDTGTVALERRRWLLLVGLIPIFGFFMYLFERSELDYDPSTDPYAGGGYNVHPSRADDFPFSSSDGQEGARENSSDGVRRAENEYRTATDDEERTQ
;
A
#
# COMPACT_ATOMS: atom_id res chain seq x y z
N MET A 1 -4.46 -12.57 27.85
CA MET A 1 -5.34 -12.18 28.98
C MET A 1 -5.59 -10.69 28.90
N VAL A 2 -6.85 -10.25 28.93
CA VAL A 2 -7.18 -8.81 28.93
C VAL A 2 -6.89 -8.25 30.33
N SER A 3 -6.13 -7.17 30.43
CA SER A 3 -5.81 -6.55 31.71
C SER A 3 -6.97 -5.66 32.20
N LEU A 4 -7.14 -5.57 33.53
CA LEU A 4 -8.13 -4.65 34.13
C LEU A 4 -7.90 -3.20 33.70
N LEU A 5 -6.65 -2.81 33.52
CA LEU A 5 -6.27 -1.49 32.99
C LEU A 5 -6.84 -1.27 31.58
N LEU A 6 -6.71 -2.24 30.68
CA LEU A 6 -7.26 -2.14 29.32
C LEU A 6 -8.79 -1.99 29.35
N VAL A 7 -9.47 -2.76 30.21
CA VAL A 7 -10.93 -2.63 30.39
C VAL A 7 -11.29 -1.23 30.89
N ALA A 8 -10.56 -0.71 31.87
CA ALA A 8 -10.79 0.62 32.44
C ALA A 8 -10.60 1.73 31.39
N LEU A 9 -9.55 1.63 30.57
CA LEU A 9 -9.28 2.60 29.51
C LEU A 9 -10.37 2.59 28.42
N ILE A 10 -10.76 1.41 27.95
CA ILE A 10 -11.83 1.28 26.94
C ILE A 10 -13.14 1.82 27.51
N SER A 11 -13.47 1.48 28.76
CA SER A 11 -14.70 1.94 29.41
C SER A 11 -14.71 3.46 29.61
N ALA A 12 -13.59 4.05 30.05
CA ALA A 12 -13.46 5.49 30.23
C ALA A 12 -13.65 6.23 28.89
N ALA A 13 -13.02 5.74 27.82
CA ALA A 13 -13.16 6.31 26.48
C ALA A 13 -14.61 6.20 25.96
N LEU A 14 -15.26 5.04 26.12
CA LEU A 14 -16.66 4.84 25.73
C LEU A 14 -17.62 5.74 26.51
N CYS A 15 -17.43 5.87 27.83
CA CYS A 15 -18.24 6.78 28.66
C CYS A 15 -18.06 8.24 28.25
N ALA A 16 -16.82 8.68 28.02
CA ALA A 16 -16.56 10.05 27.57
C ALA A 16 -17.21 10.33 26.21
N HIS A 17 -17.09 9.39 25.27
CA HIS A 17 -17.71 9.53 23.95
C HIS A 17 -19.24 9.51 24.02
N ALA A 18 -19.83 8.62 24.82
CA ALA A 18 -21.28 8.60 25.07
C ALA A 18 -21.77 9.92 25.68
N GLY A 19 -20.98 10.52 26.58
CA GLY A 19 -21.25 11.86 27.12
C GLY A 19 -21.31 12.94 26.03
N LEU A 20 -20.34 12.96 25.11
CA LEU A 20 -20.33 13.89 23.97
C LEU A 20 -21.53 13.69 23.04
N VAL A 21 -21.88 12.44 22.73
CA VAL A 21 -23.08 12.12 21.96
C VAL A 21 -24.34 12.61 22.68
N GLY A 22 -24.39 12.49 24.01
CA GLY A 22 -25.46 13.04 24.84
C GLY A 22 -25.55 14.57 24.79
N VAL A 23 -24.42 15.27 24.78
CA VAL A 23 -24.38 16.74 24.59
C VAL A 23 -24.94 17.11 23.22
N VAL A 24 -24.51 16.43 22.16
CA VAL A 24 -25.02 16.66 20.79
C VAL A 24 -26.51 16.33 20.70
N TYR A 25 -26.98 15.28 21.38
CA TYR A 25 -28.40 14.98 21.49
C TYR A 25 -29.17 16.15 22.10
N TYR A 26 -28.69 16.71 23.20
CA TYR A 26 -29.35 17.84 23.85
C TYR A 26 -29.34 19.09 22.95
N ASP A 27 -28.18 19.44 22.40
CA ASP A 27 -27.97 20.64 21.59
C ASP A 27 -28.76 20.62 20.28
N THR A 28 -28.81 19.49 19.58
CA THR A 28 -29.65 19.35 18.36
C THR A 28 -31.15 19.48 18.61
N GLY A 29 -31.60 19.54 19.87
CA GLY A 29 -32.98 19.87 20.22
C GLY A 29 -33.25 21.37 20.33
N THR A 30 -32.22 22.17 20.55
CA THR A 30 -32.32 23.62 20.73
C THR A 30 -31.94 24.39 19.47
N VAL A 31 -31.03 23.84 18.66
CA VAL A 31 -30.64 24.39 17.37
C VAL A 31 -31.35 23.67 16.21
N ALA A 32 -31.54 24.34 15.09
CA ALA A 32 -32.23 23.81 13.89
C ALA A 32 -31.38 22.77 13.11
N LEU A 33 -30.78 21.82 13.83
CA LEU A 33 -29.99 20.72 13.29
C LEU A 33 -30.80 19.43 13.29
N GLU A 34 -30.63 18.61 12.24
CA GLU A 34 -31.28 17.31 12.20
C GLU A 34 -30.60 16.32 13.15
N ARG A 35 -31.21 16.13 14.32
CA ARG A 35 -30.75 15.23 15.40
C ARG A 35 -30.21 13.89 14.90
N ARG A 36 -30.93 13.19 14.02
CA ARG A 36 -30.55 11.84 13.56
C ARG A 36 -29.22 11.83 12.81
N ARG A 37 -29.00 12.77 11.89
CA ARG A 37 -27.76 12.86 11.11
C ARG A 37 -26.57 13.16 12.01
N TRP A 38 -26.74 14.10 12.93
CA TRP A 38 -25.66 14.51 13.82
C TRP A 38 -25.28 13.43 14.84
N LEU A 39 -26.26 12.73 15.41
CA LEU A 39 -25.99 11.59 16.29
C LEU A 39 -25.26 10.46 15.55
N LEU A 40 -25.68 10.16 14.31
CA LEU A 40 -24.98 9.17 13.50
C LEU A 40 -23.55 9.61 13.19
N LEU A 41 -23.37 10.86 12.76
CA LEU A 41 -22.06 11.39 12.38
C LEU A 41 -21.09 11.40 13.57
N VAL A 42 -21.53 11.90 14.73
CA VAL A 42 -20.69 11.96 15.94
C VAL A 42 -20.48 10.58 16.53
N GLY A 43 -21.51 9.74 16.57
CA GLY A 43 -21.42 8.38 17.10
C GLY A 43 -20.55 7.44 16.25
N LEU A 44 -20.35 7.73 14.95
CA LEU A 44 -19.47 6.94 14.08
C LEU A 44 -17.99 7.31 14.18
N ILE A 45 -17.63 8.43 14.82
CA ILE A 45 -16.22 8.89 14.90
C ILE A 45 -15.26 7.79 15.42
N PRO A 46 -15.59 7.01 16.47
CA PRO A 46 -14.69 5.96 16.96
C PRO A 46 -14.43 4.85 15.92
N ILE A 47 -15.36 4.62 15.00
CA ILE A 47 -15.20 3.62 13.93
C ILE A 47 -14.08 4.04 12.97
N PHE A 48 -13.99 5.33 12.63
CA PHE A 48 -12.90 5.84 11.81
C PHE A 48 -11.54 5.68 12.51
N GLY A 49 -11.46 5.96 13.82
CA GLY A 49 -10.25 5.71 14.60
C GLY A 49 -9.85 4.23 14.64
N PHE A 50 -10.83 3.33 14.73
CA PHE A 50 -10.59 1.89 14.66
C PHE A 50 -10.05 1.45 13.30
N PHE A 51 -10.61 1.94 12.20
CA PHE A 51 -10.08 1.63 10.86
C PHE A 51 -8.66 2.18 10.67
N MET A 52 -8.37 3.41 11.12
CA MET A 52 -7.01 3.97 11.08
C MET A 52 -6.02 3.06 11.82
N TYR A 53 -6.38 2.55 13.00
CA TYR A 53 -5.54 1.58 13.70
C TYR A 53 -5.32 0.29 12.91
N LEU A 54 -6.35 -0.23 12.24
CA LEU A 54 -6.20 -1.43 11.41
C LEU A 54 -5.27 -1.20 10.21
N PHE A 55 -5.41 -0.05 9.53
CA PHE A 55 -4.53 0.33 8.42
C PHE A 55 -3.08 0.46 8.88
N GLU A 56 -2.84 1.26 9.93
CA GLU A 56 -1.51 1.43 10.52
C GLU A 56 -0.89 0.09 10.94
N ARG A 57 -1.69 -0.78 11.57
CA ARG A 57 -1.25 -2.11 11.96
C ARG A 57 -0.89 -2.98 10.76
N SER A 58 -1.62 -2.87 9.65
CA SER A 58 -1.34 -3.64 8.44
C SER A 58 -0.03 -3.24 7.76
N GLU A 59 0.43 -2.01 7.94
CA GLU A 59 1.72 -1.54 7.42
C GLU A 59 2.93 -2.09 8.19
N LEU A 60 2.74 -2.62 9.42
CA LEU A 60 3.83 -3.17 10.23
C LEU A 60 4.39 -4.49 9.68
N ASP A 61 3.66 -5.20 8.81
CA ASP A 61 4.08 -6.47 8.22
C ASP A 61 4.76 -6.26 6.85
N TYR A 62 5.48 -5.15 6.71
CA TYR A 62 6.23 -4.83 5.51
C TYR A 62 7.45 -5.75 5.35
N ASP A 63 7.47 -6.52 4.26
CA ASP A 63 8.62 -7.33 3.87
C ASP A 63 9.45 -6.58 2.80
N PRO A 64 10.61 -6.00 3.18
CA PRO A 64 11.47 -5.27 2.25
C PRO A 64 12.02 -6.15 1.12
N SER A 65 12.04 -7.47 1.29
CA SER A 65 12.52 -8.39 0.24
C SER A 65 11.52 -8.56 -0.90
N THR A 66 10.24 -8.24 -0.66
CA THR A 66 9.16 -8.33 -1.65
C THR A 66 8.78 -6.99 -2.25
N ASP A 67 9.26 -5.88 -1.67
CA ASP A 67 8.96 -4.54 -2.17
C ASP A 67 9.90 -4.15 -3.33
N PRO A 68 9.38 -3.98 -4.56
CA PRO A 68 10.17 -3.59 -5.74
C PRO A 68 10.82 -2.21 -5.61
N TYR A 69 10.42 -1.39 -4.65
CA TYR A 69 10.96 -0.05 -4.38
C TYR A 69 11.90 0.01 -3.17
N ALA A 70 12.08 -1.08 -2.40
CA ALA A 70 12.90 -1.11 -1.18
C ALA A 70 14.38 -0.76 -1.43
N GLY A 71 14.90 -1.03 -2.63
CA GLY A 71 16.26 -0.72 -3.05
C GLY A 71 16.48 0.71 -3.57
N GLY A 72 15.47 1.59 -3.48
CA GLY A 72 15.55 2.98 -3.98
C GLY A 72 15.35 3.13 -5.48
N GLY A 73 14.87 2.10 -6.18
CA GLY A 73 14.48 2.18 -7.59
C GLY A 73 13.07 2.74 -7.72
N TYR A 74 12.89 3.93 -8.28
CA TYR A 74 11.59 4.54 -8.51
C TYR A 74 11.24 4.49 -10.00
N ASN A 75 9.96 4.23 -10.31
CA ASN A 75 9.48 4.22 -11.69
C ASN A 75 9.25 5.67 -12.16
N VAL A 76 10.25 6.26 -12.81
CA VAL A 76 10.09 7.57 -13.46
C VAL A 76 9.34 7.39 -14.76
N HIS A 77 8.25 8.14 -14.93
CA HIS A 77 7.57 8.20 -16.22
C HIS A 77 8.57 8.70 -17.29
N PRO A 78 8.62 8.10 -18.50
CA PRO A 78 9.65 8.39 -19.50
C PRO A 78 9.79 9.88 -19.83
N SER A 79 8.68 10.62 -19.80
CA SER A 79 8.65 12.07 -20.05
C SER A 79 9.33 12.94 -18.99
N ARG A 80 9.73 12.37 -17.84
CA ARG A 80 10.37 13.07 -16.71
C ARG A 80 11.65 12.39 -16.24
N ALA A 81 12.15 11.39 -16.96
CA ALA A 81 13.39 10.69 -16.62
C ALA A 81 14.60 11.64 -16.58
N ASP A 82 14.57 12.68 -17.40
CA ASP A 82 15.64 13.68 -17.50
C ASP A 82 15.66 14.70 -16.34
N ASP A 83 14.57 14.80 -15.56
CA ASP A 83 14.44 15.76 -14.45
C ASP A 83 15.12 15.26 -13.15
N PHE A 84 15.54 13.98 -13.10
CA PHE A 84 16.15 13.36 -11.92
C PHE A 84 17.62 12.99 -12.18
N PRO A 85 18.58 13.58 -11.44
CA PRO A 85 20.02 13.38 -11.67
C PRO A 85 20.57 11.99 -11.28
N PHE A 86 19.71 11.04 -10.91
CA PHE A 86 20.09 9.71 -10.41
C PHE A 86 19.61 8.56 -11.32
N SER A 87 19.49 8.78 -12.63
CA SER A 87 19.03 7.76 -13.59
C SER A 87 20.04 6.63 -13.86
N SER A 88 21.25 6.69 -13.30
CA SER A 88 22.23 5.60 -13.33
C SER A 88 22.24 4.88 -11.98
N SER A 89 21.27 3.99 -11.76
CA SER A 89 21.32 3.05 -10.64
C SER A 89 22.44 2.04 -10.91
N ASP A 90 23.55 2.18 -10.18
CA ASP A 90 24.61 1.18 -9.97
C ASP A 90 24.10 -0.06 -9.18
N GLY A 91 22.90 -0.55 -9.51
CA GLY A 91 22.24 -1.70 -8.87
C GLY A 91 21.75 -2.75 -9.85
N GLN A 92 22.10 -2.62 -11.13
CA GLN A 92 21.61 -3.49 -12.20
C GLN A 92 22.56 -4.66 -12.52
N GLU A 93 23.19 -5.25 -11.50
CA GLU A 93 24.03 -6.46 -11.68
C GLU A 93 23.29 -7.77 -11.38
N GLY A 94 22.15 -7.76 -10.68
CA GLY A 94 21.47 -9.01 -10.29
C GLY A 94 20.37 -9.54 -11.22
N ALA A 95 19.80 -8.69 -12.10
CA ALA A 95 18.58 -9.04 -12.84
C ALA A 95 18.80 -9.40 -14.32
N ARG A 96 20.04 -9.30 -14.83
CA ARG A 96 20.34 -9.54 -16.26
C ARG A 96 20.78 -10.96 -16.59
N GLU A 97 21.09 -11.80 -15.61
CA GLU A 97 21.72 -13.09 -15.91
C GLU A 97 20.76 -14.18 -16.39
N ASN A 98 19.44 -14.03 -16.22
CA ASN A 98 18.48 -15.10 -16.57
C ASN A 98 17.65 -14.88 -17.84
N SER A 99 17.89 -13.81 -18.62
CA SER A 99 17.10 -13.52 -19.83
C SER A 99 17.90 -13.56 -21.14
N SER A 100 19.24 -13.64 -21.07
CA SER A 100 20.10 -13.60 -22.26
C SER A 100 20.42 -14.97 -22.87
N ASP A 101 20.12 -16.06 -22.13
CA ASP A 101 20.43 -17.43 -22.58
C ASP A 101 19.32 -18.04 -23.47
N GLY A 102 18.07 -17.61 -23.27
CA GLY A 102 16.94 -18.04 -24.10
C GLY A 102 16.92 -17.44 -25.51
N VAL A 103 17.40 -16.18 -25.64
CA VAL A 103 17.38 -15.46 -26.93
C VAL A 103 18.52 -15.92 -27.85
N ARG A 104 19.72 -16.17 -27.31
CA ARG A 104 20.87 -16.65 -28.09
C ARG A 104 20.71 -18.08 -28.61
N ARG A 105 20.01 -18.94 -27.86
CA ARG A 105 19.72 -20.31 -28.30
C ARG A 105 18.75 -20.33 -29.49
N ALA A 106 17.72 -19.50 -29.47
CA ALA A 106 16.76 -19.39 -30.57
C ALA A 106 17.39 -18.79 -31.84
N GLU A 107 18.30 -17.83 -31.71
CA GLU A 107 18.99 -17.22 -32.86
C GLU A 107 19.99 -18.19 -33.50
N ASN A 108 20.74 -18.97 -32.70
CA ASN A 108 21.63 -20.00 -33.22
C ASN A 108 20.88 -21.17 -33.87
N GLU A 109 19.71 -21.55 -33.33
CA GLU A 109 18.89 -22.64 -33.89
C GLU A 109 18.26 -22.24 -35.24
N TYR A 110 17.81 -20.99 -35.38
CA TYR A 110 17.35 -20.45 -36.66
C TYR A 110 18.48 -20.38 -37.70
N ARG A 111 19.67 -19.97 -37.29
CA ARG A 111 20.84 -19.85 -38.18
C ARG A 111 21.40 -21.20 -38.63
N THR A 112 21.31 -22.22 -37.77
CA THR A 112 21.72 -23.59 -38.13
C THR A 112 20.73 -24.22 -39.11
N ALA A 113 19.43 -23.96 -38.96
CA ALA A 113 18.40 -24.46 -39.88
C ALA A 113 18.52 -23.85 -41.29
N THR A 114 18.89 -22.56 -41.41
CA THR A 114 19.05 -21.89 -42.70
C THR A 114 20.30 -22.34 -43.46
N ASP A 115 21.38 -22.67 -42.75
CA ASP A 115 22.63 -23.13 -43.38
C ASP A 115 22.52 -24.57 -43.91
N ASP A 116 21.68 -25.42 -43.30
CA ASP A 116 21.44 -26.80 -43.77
C ASP A 116 20.51 -26.86 -45.02
N GLU A 117 19.59 -25.90 -45.19
CA GLU A 117 18.78 -25.77 -46.41
C GLU A 117 19.60 -25.32 -47.62
N GLU A 118 20.62 -24.47 -47.43
CA GLU A 118 21.47 -23.98 -48.52
C GLU A 118 22.46 -25.05 -49.03
N ARG A 119 22.75 -26.07 -48.22
CA ARG A 119 23.72 -27.13 -48.54
C ARG A 119 23.13 -28.33 -49.30
N THR A 120 21.81 -28.39 -49.44
CA THR A 120 21.09 -29.54 -50.05
C THR A 120 20.47 -29.24 -51.42
N GLN A 121 20.74 -28.06 -52.00
CA GLN A 121 20.55 -27.76 -53.43
C GLN A 121 21.85 -27.92 -54.23
#